data_AF-A0A4Y3HXE8-F1
#
_entry.id   AF-A0A4Y3HXE8-F1
#
_cell.length_a   1.000
_cell.length_b   1.000
_cell.length_c   1.000
_cell.angle_alpha   90.00
_cell.angle_beta   90.00
_cell.angle_gamma   90.00
#
_symmetry.space_group_name_H-M   'P 1'
#
loop_
_entity.id
_entity.type
_entity.pdbx_description
1 polymer ?
#
loop_
_entity_poly.entity_id
_entity_poly.type
_entity_poly.pdbx_seq_one_letter_code
_entity_poly.pdbx_strand_id
1 'polypeptide(L)'
;MNRLIIGVLIASSLAGCASMTPEQCQSANWHDVGYQDGKDGNDPTIVEDYAKDCLEANVVVKQSEWQKGFKQGTEVYCSADNGYKVGSEGRTYYNVCHDEQFLKNYQLGKKEYQRQQRLMSLDSEIADLDNQMEATTDTKKYNKLRNRRKDLAHERSQLLNTDININLKL
;
A
#
# COMPACT_ATOMS: atom_id res chain seq x y z
N MET A 1 -23.32 -11.94 -41.99
CA MET A 1 -24.13 -11.48 -40.84
C MET A 1 -23.92 -12.45 -39.68
N ASN A 2 -23.11 -12.06 -38.69
CA ASN A 2 -23.42 -12.12 -37.25
C ASN A 2 -22.13 -11.78 -36.49
N ARG A 3 -22.08 -10.55 -35.95
CA ARG A 3 -21.05 -10.13 -35.01
C ARG A 3 -21.56 -10.47 -33.62
N LEU A 4 -21.01 -11.50 -32.99
CA LEU A 4 -21.17 -11.72 -31.55
C LEU A 4 -20.16 -10.83 -30.84
N ILE A 5 -20.60 -9.63 -30.46
CA ILE A 5 -19.83 -8.75 -29.59
C ILE A 5 -20.06 -9.27 -28.16
N ILE A 6 -19.13 -10.09 -27.68
CA ILE A 6 -19.05 -10.46 -26.27
C ILE A 6 -18.57 -9.21 -25.53
N GLY A 7 -19.51 -8.47 -24.96
CA GLY A 7 -19.22 -7.33 -24.10
C GLY A 7 -18.60 -7.85 -22.80
N VAL A 8 -17.27 -7.75 -22.69
CA VAL A 8 -16.56 -7.94 -21.43
C VAL A 8 -16.92 -6.76 -20.53
N LEU A 9 -17.84 -6.99 -19.60
CA LEU A 9 -18.13 -6.08 -18.48
C LEU A 9 -16.91 -6.08 -17.56
N ILE A 10 -15.98 -5.17 -17.81
CA ILE A 10 -14.89 -4.86 -16.88
C ILE A 10 -15.55 -4.12 -15.71
N ALA A 11 -15.87 -4.88 -14.65
CA ALA A 11 -16.24 -4.31 -13.36
C ALA A 11 -14.99 -3.68 -12.76
N SER A 12 -14.73 -2.42 -13.11
CA SER A 12 -13.72 -1.59 -12.46
C SER A 12 -14.19 -1.31 -11.03
N SER A 13 -13.82 -2.16 -10.08
CA SER A 13 -13.96 -1.86 -8.66
C SER A 13 -12.95 -0.76 -8.33
N LEU A 14 -13.41 0.50 -8.38
CA LEU A 14 -12.70 1.58 -7.69
C LEU A 14 -12.78 1.25 -6.20
N ALA A 15 -11.68 0.74 -5.65
CA ALA A 15 -11.49 0.69 -4.20
C ALA A 15 -11.32 2.13 -3.71
N GLY A 16 -12.44 2.77 -3.33
CA GLY A 16 -12.49 4.13 -2.85
C GLY A 16 -13.73 4.31 -1.97
N CYS A 17 -13.47 4.76 -0.74
CA CYS A 17 -14.40 4.88 0.39
C CYS A 17 -14.96 3.52 0.82
N ALA A 18 -14.54 3.05 1.99
CA ALA A 18 -15.13 1.89 2.63
C ALA A 18 -16.58 2.25 3.00
N SER A 19 -17.49 2.00 2.08
CA SER A 19 -18.90 2.35 2.20
C SER A 19 -19.71 1.11 2.53
N MET A 20 -20.61 1.23 3.52
CA MET A 20 -21.54 0.17 3.86
C MET A 20 -22.87 0.40 3.14
N THR A 21 -23.38 -0.65 2.50
CA THR A 21 -24.75 -0.66 1.94
C THR A 21 -25.80 -0.61 3.06
N PRO A 22 -27.02 -0.11 2.79
CA PRO A 22 -28.12 -0.12 3.76
C PRO A 22 -28.38 -1.50 4.39
N GLU A 23 -28.29 -2.57 3.60
CA GLU A 23 -28.45 -3.95 4.07
C GLU A 23 -27.33 -4.38 5.02
N GLN A 24 -26.08 -3.99 4.72
CA GLN A 24 -24.95 -4.22 5.62
C GLN A 24 -25.12 -3.44 6.93
N CYS A 25 -25.60 -2.19 6.87
CA CYS A 25 -25.86 -1.39 8.07
C CYS A 25 -26.92 -2.05 8.98
N GLN A 26 -28.03 -2.53 8.41
CA GLN A 26 -29.12 -3.13 9.19
C GLN A 26 -28.72 -4.45 9.87
N SER A 27 -27.81 -5.20 9.26
CA SER A 27 -27.36 -6.50 9.75
C SER A 27 -26.04 -6.43 10.54
N ALA A 28 -25.43 -5.26 10.66
CA ALA A 28 -24.11 -5.08 11.24
C ALA A 28 -24.05 -5.47 12.72
N ASN A 29 -23.16 -6.41 13.04
CA ASN A 29 -22.59 -6.51 14.38
C ASN A 29 -21.40 -5.54 14.47
N TRP A 30 -21.62 -4.37 15.07
CA TRP A 30 -20.61 -3.31 15.13
C TRP A 30 -19.31 -3.74 15.80
N HIS A 31 -19.36 -4.66 16.77
CA HIS A 31 -18.15 -5.22 17.36
C HIS A 31 -17.34 -6.01 16.33
N ASP A 32 -17.99 -6.87 15.53
CA ASP A 32 -17.30 -7.69 14.53
C ASP A 32 -16.78 -6.85 13.36
N VAL A 33 -17.53 -5.81 12.96
CA VAL A 33 -17.07 -4.82 11.97
C VAL A 33 -15.79 -4.15 12.48
N GLY A 34 -15.80 -3.65 13.72
CA GLY A 34 -14.62 -3.05 14.34
C GLY A 34 -13.45 -4.02 14.40
N TYR A 35 -13.69 -5.27 14.83
CA TYR A 35 -12.67 -6.30 14.88
C TYR A 35 -12.01 -6.53 13.52
N GLN A 36 -12.81 -6.59 12.45
CA GLN A 36 -12.28 -6.76 11.11
C GLN A 36 -11.46 -5.54 10.66
N ASP A 37 -11.96 -4.33 10.88
CA ASP A 37 -11.23 -3.09 10.56
C ASP A 37 -9.90 -2.98 11.29
N GLY A 38 -9.89 -3.33 12.59
CA GLY A 38 -8.70 -3.32 13.41
C GLY A 38 -7.68 -4.37 12.96
N LYS A 39 -8.15 -5.57 12.62
CA LYS A 39 -7.31 -6.66 12.11
C LYS A 39 -6.69 -6.33 10.74
N ASP A 40 -7.42 -5.57 9.94
CA ASP A 40 -6.94 -5.12 8.63
C ASP A 40 -6.04 -3.88 8.74
N GLY A 41 -6.01 -3.20 9.89
CA GLY A 41 -5.21 -2.00 10.12
C GLY A 41 -5.77 -0.77 9.41
N ASN A 42 -7.09 -0.70 9.25
CA ASN A 42 -7.77 0.42 8.60
C ASN A 42 -7.60 1.72 9.40
N ASP A 43 -7.80 2.84 8.71
CA ASP A 43 -7.86 4.15 9.35
C ASP A 43 -9.02 4.15 10.37
N PRO A 44 -8.79 4.47 11.65
CA PRO A 44 -9.86 4.50 12.64
C PRO A 44 -11.00 5.46 12.32
N THR A 45 -10.76 6.47 11.47
CA THR A 45 -11.78 7.43 11.02
C THR A 45 -12.84 6.81 10.11
N ILE A 46 -12.63 5.60 9.60
CA ILE A 46 -13.60 4.84 8.79
C ILE A 46 -14.98 4.67 9.48
N VAL A 47 -15.02 4.67 10.81
CA VAL A 47 -16.28 4.60 11.57
C VAL A 47 -17.17 5.83 11.37
N GLU A 48 -16.58 6.97 11.03
CA GLU A 48 -17.30 8.20 10.69
C GLU A 48 -17.97 8.09 9.32
N ASP A 49 -17.31 7.43 8.36
CA ASP A 49 -17.90 7.10 7.06
C ASP A 49 -19.08 6.15 7.24
N TYR A 50 -18.94 5.11 8.07
CA TYR A 50 -20.06 4.22 8.41
C TYR A 50 -21.22 4.99 9.06
N ALA A 51 -20.93 5.96 9.94
CA ALA A 51 -21.96 6.76 10.59
C ALA A 51 -22.76 7.61 9.58
N LYS A 52 -22.08 8.13 8.57
CA LYS A 52 -22.72 8.87 7.47
C LYS A 52 -23.57 7.95 6.59
N ASP A 53 -23.00 6.83 6.13
CA ASP A 53 -23.65 5.92 5.20
C ASP A 53 -24.87 5.23 5.83
N CYS A 54 -24.73 4.74 7.06
CA CYS A 54 -25.79 4.04 7.75
C CYS A 54 -26.94 4.96 8.21
N LEU A 55 -26.70 6.27 8.31
CA LEU A 55 -27.76 7.24 8.60
C LEU A 55 -28.79 7.29 7.46
N GLU A 56 -28.38 7.10 6.21
CA GLU A 56 -29.30 7.03 5.06
C GLU A 56 -30.28 5.84 5.18
N ALA A 57 -29.83 4.77 5.84
CA ALA A 57 -30.63 3.59 6.16
C ALA A 57 -31.39 3.69 7.50
N ASN A 58 -31.37 4.87 8.15
CA ASN A 58 -31.89 5.10 9.51
C ASN A 58 -31.26 4.17 10.58
N VAL A 59 -30.01 3.75 10.38
CA VAL A 59 -29.24 2.93 11.33
C VAL A 59 -28.22 3.82 12.05
N VAL A 60 -28.25 3.77 13.39
CA VAL A 60 -27.25 4.45 14.23
C VAL A 60 -26.11 3.49 14.55
N VAL A 61 -24.88 3.89 14.19
CA VAL A 61 -23.65 3.12 14.47
C VAL A 61 -23.40 3.02 15.97
N LYS A 62 -23.17 1.80 16.47
CA LYS A 62 -22.76 1.58 17.87
C LYS A 62 -21.24 1.76 18.00
N GLN A 63 -20.80 3.02 17.98
CA GLN A 63 -19.38 3.37 17.93
C GLN A 63 -18.55 2.75 19.06
N SER A 64 -19.10 2.65 20.28
CA SER A 64 -18.40 2.01 21.41
C SER A 64 -18.15 0.52 21.22
N GLU A 65 -19.08 -0.20 20.57
CA GLU A 65 -18.91 -1.62 20.24
C GLU A 65 -17.88 -1.79 19.12
N TRP A 66 -17.94 -0.94 18.10
CA TRP A 66 -16.93 -0.89 17.05
C TRP A 66 -15.54 -0.61 17.61
N GLN A 67 -15.38 0.36 18.51
CA GLN A 67 -14.08 0.68 19.13
C GLN A 67 -13.50 -0.48 19.93
N LYS A 68 -14.35 -1.23 20.67
CA LYS A 68 -13.92 -2.43 21.39
C LYS A 68 -13.40 -3.49 20.43
N GLY A 69 -14.17 -3.78 19.39
CA GLY A 69 -13.77 -4.71 18.33
C GLY A 69 -12.47 -4.27 17.67
N PHE A 70 -12.39 -3.00 17.26
CA PHE A 70 -11.22 -2.41 16.61
C PHE A 70 -9.96 -2.61 17.43
N LYS A 71 -10.03 -2.29 18.73
CA LYS A 71 -8.90 -2.52 19.63
C LYS A 71 -8.46 -4.00 19.64
N GLN A 72 -9.40 -4.94 19.74
CA GLN A 72 -9.08 -6.37 19.72
C GLN A 72 -8.50 -6.82 18.36
N GLY A 73 -9.04 -6.31 17.25
CA GLY A 73 -8.52 -6.59 15.92
C GLY A 73 -7.11 -6.07 15.75
N THR A 74 -6.83 -4.86 16.25
CA THR A 74 -5.49 -4.27 16.15
C THR A 74 -4.43 -5.07 16.90
N GLU A 75 -4.77 -5.83 17.93
CA GLU A 75 -3.80 -6.73 18.59
C GLU A 75 -3.23 -7.78 17.61
N VAL A 76 -4.05 -8.26 16.66
CA VAL A 76 -3.62 -9.18 15.60
C VAL A 76 -2.76 -8.46 14.55
N TYR A 77 -3.23 -7.29 14.11
CA TYR A 77 -2.51 -6.45 13.14
C TYR A 77 -1.13 -6.03 13.66
N CYS A 78 -1.03 -5.71 14.94
CA CYS A 78 0.19 -5.22 15.59
C CYS A 78 1.17 -6.32 16.01
N SER A 79 1.05 -7.53 15.47
CA SER A 79 2.02 -8.59 15.69
C SER A 79 3.37 -8.27 15.02
N ALA A 80 4.48 -8.62 15.69
CA ALA A 80 5.84 -8.37 15.21
C ALA A 80 6.07 -8.79 13.75
N ASP A 81 5.65 -10.00 13.38
CA ASP A 81 5.83 -10.55 12.03
C ASP A 81 5.03 -9.78 10.98
N ASN A 82 3.83 -9.30 11.34
CA ASN A 82 3.01 -8.51 10.44
C ASN A 82 3.61 -7.12 10.17
N GLY A 83 4.40 -6.58 11.11
CA GLY A 83 5.09 -5.29 10.92
C GLY A 83 5.92 -5.26 9.64
N TYR A 84 6.81 -6.25 9.44
CA TYR A 84 7.65 -6.30 8.24
C TYR A 84 6.81 -6.43 6.97
N LYS A 85 5.81 -7.31 6.99
CA LYS A 85 4.89 -7.52 5.86
C LYS A 85 4.22 -6.21 5.45
N VAL A 86 3.53 -5.54 6.37
CA VAL A 86 2.85 -4.25 6.15
C VAL A 86 3.81 -3.21 5.56
N GLY A 87 5.02 -3.12 6.12
CA GLY A 87 6.04 -2.19 5.64
C GLY A 87 6.50 -2.51 4.22
N SER A 88 6.76 -3.78 3.93
CA SER A 88 7.26 -4.26 2.63
C SER A 88 6.23 -4.18 1.51
N GLU A 89 4.94 -4.27 1.85
CA GLU A 89 3.82 -4.05 0.93
C GLU A 89 3.58 -2.56 0.63
N GLY A 90 4.27 -1.66 1.35
CA GLY A 90 4.10 -0.21 1.18
C GLY A 90 2.74 0.31 1.66
N ARG A 91 2.05 -0.42 2.53
CA ARG A 91 0.73 -0.04 3.05
C ARG A 91 0.83 1.25 3.88
N THR A 92 -0.17 2.11 3.76
CA THR A 92 -0.34 3.26 4.66
C THR A 92 -0.55 2.76 6.08
N TYR A 93 0.18 3.34 7.04
CA TYR A 93 0.09 2.99 8.45
C TYR A 93 -0.50 4.16 9.24
N TYR A 94 -1.63 3.90 9.92
CA TYR A 94 -2.42 4.90 10.64
C TYR A 94 -2.06 5.01 12.14
N ASN A 95 -0.84 4.62 12.52
CA ASN A 95 -0.35 4.72 13.91
C ASN A 95 -1.20 3.96 14.95
N VAL A 96 -1.83 2.86 14.55
CA VAL A 96 -2.72 2.07 15.41
C VAL A 96 -1.99 1.12 16.37
N CYS A 97 -0.68 0.90 16.16
CA CYS A 97 0.15 0.01 16.96
C CYS A 97 1.09 0.77 17.90
N HIS A 98 1.17 0.28 19.14
CA HIS A 98 2.13 0.74 20.16
C HIS A 98 3.26 -0.27 20.41
N ASP A 99 3.18 -1.46 19.82
CA ASP A 99 4.19 -2.51 19.96
C ASP A 99 5.50 -2.11 19.26
N GLU A 100 6.58 -2.00 20.04
CA GLU A 100 7.88 -1.54 19.53
C GLU A 100 8.48 -2.51 18.48
N GLN A 101 8.20 -3.81 18.59
CA GLN A 101 8.73 -4.81 17.68
C GLN A 101 8.01 -4.76 16.33
N PHE A 102 6.69 -4.56 16.32
CA PHE A 102 5.92 -4.23 15.11
C PHE A 102 6.49 -2.98 14.44
N LEU A 103 6.67 -1.89 15.19
CA LEU A 103 7.14 -0.61 14.63
C LEU A 103 8.53 -0.74 14.01
N LYS A 104 9.44 -1.44 14.70
CA LYS A 104 10.77 -1.75 14.18
C LYS A 104 10.70 -2.57 12.89
N ASN A 105 9.91 -3.63 12.87
CA ASN A 105 9.77 -4.50 11.70
C ASN A 105 9.10 -3.76 10.53
N TYR A 106 8.09 -2.92 10.80
CA TYR A 106 7.47 -2.04 9.81
C TYR A 106 8.47 -1.09 9.17
N GLN A 107 9.37 -0.48 9.95
CA GLN A 107 10.42 0.36 9.40
C GLN A 107 11.40 -0.42 8.51
N LEU A 108 11.73 -1.67 8.87
CA LEU A 108 12.56 -2.54 8.03
C LEU A 108 11.86 -2.86 6.71
N GLY A 109 10.60 -3.30 6.75
CA GLY A 109 9.81 -3.55 5.55
C GLY A 109 9.66 -2.30 4.69
N LYS A 110 9.41 -1.14 5.29
CA LYS A 110 9.26 0.13 4.57
C LYS A 110 10.53 0.55 3.84
N LYS A 111 11.71 0.31 4.43
CA LYS A 111 13.00 0.53 3.74
C LYS A 111 13.14 -0.39 2.52
N GLU A 112 12.72 -1.64 2.65
CA GLU A 112 12.71 -2.58 1.53
C GLU A 112 11.78 -2.12 0.42
N TYR A 113 10.55 -1.73 0.75
CA TYR A 113 9.62 -1.15 -0.20
C TYR A 113 10.22 0.08 -0.92
N GLN A 114 10.79 1.03 -0.18
CA GLN A 114 11.42 2.23 -0.74
C GLN A 114 12.58 1.90 -1.68
N ARG A 115 13.40 0.92 -1.32
CA ARG A 115 14.48 0.41 -2.17
C ARG A 115 13.93 -0.16 -3.47
N GLN A 116 12.90 -1.01 -3.41
CA GLN A 116 12.26 -1.60 -4.59
C GLN A 116 11.66 -0.52 -5.50
N GLN A 117 10.95 0.46 -4.93
CA GLN A 117 10.42 1.60 -5.69
C GLN A 117 11.55 2.41 -6.36
N ARG A 118 12.68 2.61 -5.67
CA ARG A 118 13.83 3.31 -6.24
C ARG A 118 14.47 2.51 -7.38
N LEU A 119 14.59 1.19 -7.24
CA LEU A 119 15.08 0.32 -8.32
C LEU A 119 14.21 0.42 -9.57
N MET A 120 12.88 0.37 -9.41
CA MET A 120 11.93 0.53 -10.51
C MET A 120 12.05 1.91 -11.19
N SER A 121 12.17 2.98 -10.40
CA SER A 121 12.41 4.33 -10.90
C SER A 121 13.71 4.42 -11.69
N LEU A 122 14.80 3.87 -11.16
CA LEU A 122 16.11 3.86 -11.83
C LEU A 122 16.06 3.10 -13.15
N ASP A 123 15.37 1.96 -13.21
CA ASP A 123 15.19 1.20 -14.45
C ASP A 123 14.44 2.01 -15.51
N SER A 124 13.38 2.71 -15.12
CA SER A 124 12.64 3.60 -16.03
C SER A 124 13.49 4.78 -16.49
N GLU A 125 14.24 5.43 -15.59
CA GLU A 125 15.11 6.57 -15.92
C GLU A 125 16.26 6.15 -16.86
N ILE A 126 16.86 4.98 -16.64
CA ILE A 126 17.91 4.44 -17.51
C ILE A 126 17.37 4.15 -18.90
N ALA A 127 16.19 3.52 -19.00
CA ALA A 127 15.56 3.23 -20.29
C ALA A 127 15.23 4.50 -21.08
N ASP A 128 14.72 5.54 -20.41
CA ASP A 128 14.47 6.84 -21.04
C ASP A 128 15.77 7.50 -21.55
N LEU A 129 16.84 7.47 -20.76
CA LEU A 129 18.14 7.97 -21.19
C LEU A 129 18.70 7.21 -22.39
N ASP A 130 18.52 5.89 -22.43
CA ASP A 130 18.93 5.06 -23.57
C ASP A 130 18.18 5.46 -24.85
N ASN A 131 16.86 5.65 -24.78
CA ASN A 131 16.07 6.15 -25.91
C ASN A 131 16.52 7.55 -26.37
N GLN A 132 16.81 8.47 -25.43
CA GLN A 132 17.30 9.82 -25.75
C GLN A 132 18.70 9.81 -26.39
N MET A 133 19.56 8.86 -25.98
CA MET A 133 20.88 8.68 -26.55
C MET A 133 20.82 8.18 -27.99
N GLU A 134 19.88 7.28 -28.31
CA GLU A 134 19.64 6.80 -29.67
C GLU A 134 19.09 7.90 -30.60
N ALA A 135 18.23 8.77 -30.06
CA ALA A 135 17.58 9.81 -30.85
C ALA A 135 18.45 11.06 -31.10
N THR A 136 19.56 11.24 -30.39
CA THR A 136 20.34 12.48 -30.46
C THR A 136 21.55 12.37 -31.38
N THR A 137 21.71 13.35 -32.28
CA THR A 137 22.91 13.51 -33.12
C THR A 137 23.93 14.48 -32.54
N ASP A 138 23.58 15.22 -31.49
CA ASP A 138 24.48 16.16 -30.80
C ASP A 138 25.42 15.39 -29.86
N THR A 139 26.71 15.39 -30.18
CA THR A 139 27.76 14.72 -29.40
C THR A 139 27.86 15.22 -27.96
N LYS A 140 27.65 16.51 -27.70
CA LYS A 140 27.70 17.07 -26.33
C LYS A 140 26.51 16.56 -25.52
N LYS A 141 25.31 16.57 -26.12
CA LYS A 141 24.09 16.04 -25.50
C LYS A 141 24.23 14.54 -25.22
N TYR A 142 24.72 13.76 -26.19
CA TYR A 142 24.97 12.33 -26.03
C TYR A 142 25.89 12.03 -24.84
N ASN A 143 27.04 12.71 -24.73
CA ASN A 143 27.98 12.50 -23.65
C ASN A 143 27.38 12.86 -22.27
N LYS A 144 26.53 13.89 -22.19
CA LYS A 144 25.82 14.24 -20.95
C LYS A 144 24.86 13.14 -20.53
N LEU A 145 24.04 12.63 -21.46
CA LEU A 145 23.09 11.54 -21.20
C LEU A 145 23.82 10.27 -20.76
N ARG A 146 24.91 9.91 -21.46
CA ARG A 146 25.74 8.75 -21.13
C ARG A 146 26.31 8.82 -19.72
N ASN A 147 26.80 10.00 -19.29
CA ASN A 147 27.33 10.18 -17.93
C ASN A 147 26.22 10.00 -16.90
N ARG A 148 25.06 10.63 -17.10
CA ARG A 148 23.92 10.49 -16.20
C ARG A 148 23.46 9.03 -16.09
N ARG A 149 23.36 8.33 -17.22
CA ARG A 149 23.02 6.90 -17.27
C ARG A 149 24.00 6.06 -16.45
N LYS A 150 25.32 6.33 -16.59
CA LYS A 150 26.36 5.65 -15.81
C LYS A 150 26.17 5.87 -14.31
N ASP A 151 25.86 7.09 -13.88
CA ASP A 151 25.62 7.41 -12.47
C ASP A 151 24.41 6.65 -11.91
N LEU A 152 23.30 6.61 -12.66
CA LEU A 152 22.09 5.88 -12.25
C LEU A 152 22.31 4.36 -12.24
N ALA A 153 23.03 3.83 -13.22
CA ALA A 153 23.40 2.41 -13.23
C ALA A 153 24.30 2.03 -12.04
N HIS A 154 25.18 2.94 -11.62
CA HIS A 154 25.98 2.75 -10.41
C HIS A 154 25.11 2.73 -9.15
N GLU A 155 24.21 3.70 -8.98
CA GLU A 155 23.25 3.74 -7.86
C GLU A 155 22.41 2.46 -7.78
N ARG A 156 21.86 2.03 -8.93
CA ARG A 156 21.09 0.79 -9.03
C ARG A 156 21.89 -0.42 -8.54
N SER A 157 23.15 -0.53 -8.96
CA SER A 157 24.04 -1.61 -8.51
C SER A 157 24.26 -1.59 -6.99
N GLN A 158 24.41 -0.41 -6.38
CA GLN A 158 24.53 -0.30 -4.92
C GLN A 158 23.27 -0.83 -4.21
N LEU A 159 22.09 -0.46 -4.70
CA LEU A 159 20.82 -0.92 -4.14
C LEU A 159 20.61 -2.43 -4.28
N LEU A 160 21.07 -3.05 -5.38
CA LEU A 160 21.00 -4.50 -5.55
C LEU A 160 21.93 -5.26 -4.60
N ASN A 161 23.11 -4.71 -4.30
CA ASN A 161 24.10 -5.39 -3.45
C ASN A 161 23.84 -5.25 -1.94
N THR A 162 22.78 -4.55 -1.53
CA THR A 162 22.46 -4.31 -0.11
C THR A 162 21.92 -5.57 0.59
N ASP A 163 21.55 -6.62 -0.15
CA ASP A 163 20.92 -7.86 0.36
C ASP A 163 21.82 -8.75 1.26
N ILE A 164 23.08 -8.41 1.52
CA ILE A 164 23.99 -9.23 2.34
C ILE A 164 23.85 -8.97 3.85
N ASN A 165 23.20 -7.88 4.29
CA ASN A 165 23.22 -7.45 5.70
C ASN A 165 21.86 -7.26 6.38
N ILE A 166 20.78 -7.76 5.81
CA ILE A 166 19.54 -7.92 6.59
C ILE A 166 19.65 -9.27 7.31
N ASN A 167 20.41 -9.27 8.41
CA ASN A 167 20.37 -10.33 9.42
C ASN A 167 18.93 -10.38 9.98
N LEU A 168 18.04 -11.06 9.28
CA LEU A 168 16.84 -11.66 9.85
C LEU A 168 17.32 -12.75 10.80
N LYS A 169 17.77 -12.35 11.99
CA LYS A 169 17.61 -13.20 13.17
C LYS A 169 16.11 -13.19 13.47
N LEU A 170 15.39 -14.06 12.74
CA LEU A 170 14.16 -14.66 13.22
C LEU A 170 14.52 -15.56 14.42
#